data_AF-A0A3D5YIV3-F1
#
_entry.id   AF-A0A3D5YIV3-F1
#
_cell.length_a   1.000
_cell.length_b   1.000
_cell.length_c   1.000
_cell.angle_alpha   90.00
_cell.angle_beta   90.00
_cell.angle_gamma   90.00
#
_symmetry.space_group_name_H-M   'P 1'
#
loop_
_entity.id
_entity.type
_entity.pdbx_description
1 polymer ?
#
loop_
_entity_poly.entity_id
_entity_poly.type
_entity_poly.pdbx_seq_one_letter_code
_entity_poly.pdbx_strand_id
1 'polypeptide(L)'
;MEDLCNFDDIKKELEKYLMENIATKDITKLLIKAVINLISIENTHWQLVAGRLLTMDLYKQAMRNRNIPIENIYSNQNFSQHFQQYIQQKKYYQNFMEYYSPEDIQKAGSYLKKEYDFAYGYTTALMIKKRYLLNPNNDIQELPQEMYMAIALFLAIPESPETRLETAFAIYDACATQKISLPTPTLMNARTNFHQLSSCFKLNVDDDLRSIYHNIENMAQISKFGGGI
;
A
#
# COMPACT_ATOMS: atom_id res chain seq x y z
N MET A 1 0.39 21.88 -15.18
CA MET A 1 0.02 21.66 -13.76
C MET A 1 0.21 22.94 -12.97
N GLU A 2 1.32 23.66 -13.16
CA GLU A 2 1.54 24.98 -12.54
C GLU A 2 0.46 26.01 -12.92
N ASP A 3 -0.06 25.97 -14.16
CA ASP A 3 -1.18 26.85 -14.58
C ASP A 3 -2.53 26.51 -13.93
N LEU A 4 -2.66 25.30 -13.34
CA LEU A 4 -3.90 24.80 -12.76
C LEU A 4 -3.85 24.75 -11.23
N CYS A 5 -2.65 24.66 -10.64
CA CYS A 5 -2.45 24.58 -9.21
C CYS A 5 -1.34 25.57 -8.81
N ASN A 6 -1.73 26.82 -8.50
CA ASN A 6 -0.77 27.87 -8.17
C ASN A 6 -0.32 27.77 -6.70
N PHE A 7 0.97 27.94 -6.45
CA PHE A 7 1.53 28.03 -5.11
C PHE A 7 0.89 29.13 -4.24
N ASP A 8 0.47 30.25 -4.83
CA ASP A 8 -0.19 31.35 -4.11
C ASP A 8 -1.51 30.91 -3.46
N ASP A 9 -2.27 30.03 -4.12
CA ASP A 9 -3.51 29.48 -3.57
C ASP A 9 -3.23 28.62 -2.34
N ILE A 10 -2.18 27.78 -2.42
CA ILE A 10 -1.72 26.96 -1.28
C ILE A 10 -1.29 27.84 -0.12
N LYS A 11 -0.51 28.89 -0.40
CA LYS A 11 -0.01 29.81 0.62
C LYS A 11 -1.17 30.51 1.33
N LYS A 12 -2.11 31.08 0.58
CA LYS A 12 -3.28 31.78 1.13
C LYS A 12 -4.17 30.86 1.97
N GLU A 13 -4.32 29.60 1.56
CA GLU A 13 -5.08 28.62 2.32
C GLU A 13 -4.32 28.17 3.59
N LEU A 14 -3.00 27.98 3.50
CA LEU A 14 -2.16 27.59 4.63
C LEU A 14 -2.09 28.67 5.71
N GLU A 15 -2.03 29.95 5.33
CA GLU A 15 -2.01 31.10 6.25
C GLU A 15 -3.17 31.09 7.25
N LYS A 16 -4.33 30.54 6.87
CA LYS A 16 -5.50 30.36 7.75
C LYS A 16 -5.25 29.41 8.93
N TYR A 17 -4.22 28.56 8.84
CA TYR A 17 -3.91 27.52 9.80
C TYR A 17 -2.61 27.77 10.58
N LEU A 18 -1.83 28.79 10.22
CA LEU A 18 -0.56 29.08 10.88
C LEU A 18 -0.81 29.84 12.19
N MET A 19 -0.22 29.33 13.28
CA MET A 19 -0.19 29.93 14.61
C MET A 19 1.27 30.05 15.06
N GLU A 20 1.56 30.97 15.98
CA GLU A 20 2.88 31.06 16.60
C GLU A 20 3.20 29.75 17.36
N ASN A 21 4.45 29.27 17.23
CA ASN A 21 4.97 28.04 17.87
C ASN A 21 4.46 26.68 17.35
N ILE A 22 4.00 26.57 16.09
CA ILE A 22 3.68 25.27 15.49
C ILE A 22 4.94 24.39 15.34
N ALA A 23 4.84 23.13 15.76
CA ALA A 23 5.89 22.14 15.54
C ALA A 23 6.02 21.77 14.05
N THR A 24 7.25 21.62 13.56
CA THR A 24 7.53 21.31 12.13
C THR A 24 6.84 20.04 11.62
N LYS A 25 6.60 19.06 12.51
CA LYS A 25 5.87 17.81 12.18
C LYS A 25 4.40 18.07 11.81
N ASP A 26 3.81 19.13 12.33
CA ASP A 26 2.40 19.46 12.13
C ASP A 26 2.21 20.38 10.92
N ILE A 27 3.25 21.13 10.52
CA ILE A 27 3.25 21.94 9.29
C ILE A 27 2.92 21.09 8.05
N THR A 28 3.54 19.92 7.89
CA THR A 28 3.27 19.03 6.74
C THR A 28 1.82 18.55 6.71
N LYS A 29 1.22 18.26 7.87
CA LYS A 29 -0.19 17.86 7.97
C LYS A 29 -1.13 19.02 7.63
N LEU A 30 -0.82 20.22 8.11
CA LEU A 30 -1.58 21.43 7.80
C LEU A 30 -1.50 21.78 6.32
N LEU A 31 -0.32 21.62 5.71
CA LEU A 31 -0.12 21.81 4.28
C LEU A 31 -0.98 20.83 3.45
N ILE A 32 -0.95 19.54 3.80
CA ILE A 32 -1.82 18.54 3.15
C ILE A 32 -3.29 18.94 3.31
N LYS A 33 -3.71 19.36 4.52
CA LYS A 33 -5.08 19.80 4.79
C LYS A 33 -5.49 21.02 3.97
N ALA A 34 -4.61 22.03 3.87
CA ALA A 34 -4.84 23.21 3.06
C ALA A 34 -5.05 22.83 1.59
N VAL A 35 -4.19 21.99 1.03
CA VAL A 35 -4.33 21.53 -0.36
C VAL A 35 -5.62 20.70 -0.57
N ILE A 36 -6.04 19.91 0.41
CA ILE A 36 -7.31 19.17 0.33
C ILE A 36 -8.51 20.11 0.20
N ASN A 37 -8.51 21.23 0.93
CA ASN A 37 -9.60 22.20 0.85
C ASN A 37 -9.70 22.90 -0.51
N LEU A 38 -8.60 22.94 -1.27
CA LEU A 38 -8.58 23.50 -2.61
C LEU A 38 -9.18 22.54 -3.66
N ILE A 39 -9.38 21.26 -3.32
CA ILE A 39 -10.00 20.29 -4.22
C ILE A 39 -11.47 20.68 -4.43
N SER A 40 -11.83 20.96 -5.67
CA SER A 40 -13.20 21.27 -6.05
C SER A 40 -13.62 20.49 -7.30
N ILE A 41 -14.89 20.60 -7.67
CA ILE A 41 -15.41 19.99 -8.91
C ILE A 41 -14.78 20.68 -10.13
N GLU A 42 -14.55 21.99 -10.04
CA GLU A 42 -13.95 22.83 -11.07
C GLU A 42 -12.45 22.55 -11.24
N ASN A 43 -11.76 22.14 -10.17
CA ASN A 43 -10.33 21.85 -10.22
C ASN A 43 -9.96 20.61 -9.38
N THR A 44 -9.98 19.45 -10.03
CA THR A 44 -9.65 18.17 -9.42
C THR A 44 -8.14 17.89 -9.36
N HIS A 45 -7.31 18.68 -10.05
CA HIS A 45 -5.85 18.47 -10.09
C HIS A 45 -5.18 18.59 -8.72
N TRP A 46 -5.79 19.34 -7.80
CA TRP A 46 -5.38 19.42 -6.40
C TRP A 46 -5.33 18.04 -5.71
N GLN A 47 -6.10 17.05 -6.16
CA GLN A 47 -6.03 15.68 -5.65
C GLN A 47 -4.64 15.07 -5.84
N LEU A 48 -3.99 15.33 -6.98
CA LEU A 48 -2.64 14.84 -7.25
C LEU A 48 -1.62 15.57 -6.38
N VAL A 49 -1.75 16.88 -6.21
CA VAL A 49 -0.85 17.65 -5.34
C VAL A 49 -0.93 17.17 -3.89
N ALA A 50 -2.15 17.00 -3.35
CA ALA A 50 -2.37 16.46 -2.01
C ALA A 50 -1.84 15.02 -1.87
N GLY A 51 -2.01 14.18 -2.90
CA GLY A 51 -1.45 12.83 -2.95
C GLY A 51 0.08 12.83 -2.88
N ARG A 52 0.74 13.66 -3.68
CA ARG A 52 2.21 13.81 -3.68
C ARG A 52 2.74 14.28 -2.33
N LEU A 53 2.10 15.27 -1.71
CA LEU A 53 2.47 15.75 -0.38
C LEU A 53 2.34 14.65 0.68
N LEU A 54 1.28 13.85 0.62
CA LEU A 54 1.10 12.71 1.52
C LEU A 54 2.16 11.62 1.30
N THR A 55 2.51 11.33 0.04
CA THR A 55 3.60 10.41 -0.30
C THR A 55 4.94 10.91 0.23
N MET A 56 5.23 12.21 0.10
CA MET A 56 6.46 12.80 0.66
C MET A 56 6.50 12.70 2.20
N ASP A 57 5.36 12.90 2.87
CA ASP A 57 5.23 12.66 4.31
C ASP A 57 5.52 11.21 4.69
N LEU A 58 5.02 10.25 3.90
CA LEU A 58 5.29 8.82 4.08
C LEU A 58 6.78 8.51 3.94
N TYR A 59 7.44 8.99 2.88
CA TYR A 59 8.88 8.79 2.69
C TYR A 59 9.68 9.36 3.85
N LYS A 60 9.35 10.57 4.31
CA LYS A 60 10.05 11.20 5.44
C LYS A 60 9.94 10.37 6.73
N GLN A 61 8.79 9.74 6.97
CA GLN A 61 8.62 8.83 8.11
C GLN A 61 9.41 7.53 7.92
N ALA A 62 9.28 6.88 6.75
CA ALA A 62 10.00 5.65 6.45
C ALA A 62 11.53 5.82 6.51
N MET A 63 12.06 6.93 5.98
CA MET A 63 13.48 7.28 6.07
C MET A 63 13.98 7.36 7.51
N ARG A 64 13.20 8.01 8.38
CA ARG A 64 13.54 8.16 9.81
C ARG A 64 13.48 6.82 10.53
N ASN A 65 12.44 6.03 10.27
CA ASN A 65 12.21 4.77 10.95
C ASN A 65 13.18 3.68 10.48
N ARG A 66 13.62 3.73 9.21
CA ARG A 66 14.62 2.82 8.63
C ARG A 66 16.06 3.34 8.71
N ASN A 67 16.25 4.59 9.12
CA ASN A 67 17.53 5.29 9.14
C ASN A 67 18.26 5.27 7.78
N ILE A 68 17.54 5.61 6.70
CA ILE A 68 18.06 5.63 5.32
C ILE A 68 17.89 7.00 4.66
N PRO A 69 18.79 7.38 3.73
CA PRO A 69 18.67 8.62 2.98
C PRO A 69 17.59 8.51 1.88
N ILE A 70 17.04 9.65 1.42
CA ILE A 70 15.88 9.70 0.50
C ILE A 70 16.20 9.11 -0.88
N GLU A 71 17.46 9.24 -1.28
CA GLU A 71 18.02 8.74 -2.54
C GLU A 71 17.92 7.22 -2.59
N ASN A 72 17.98 6.55 -1.43
CA ASN A 72 18.02 5.10 -1.34
C ASN A 72 16.66 4.49 -0.94
N ILE A 73 15.58 5.27 -0.89
CA ILE A 73 14.26 4.84 -0.37
C ILE A 73 13.71 3.57 -1.06
N TYR A 74 13.97 3.41 -2.36
CA TYR A 74 13.66 2.23 -3.16
C TYR A 74 14.89 1.61 -3.81
N SER A 75 16.08 1.79 -3.23
CA SER A 75 17.25 1.07 -3.71
C SER A 75 17.06 -0.44 -3.54
N ASN A 76 17.58 -1.23 -4.47
CA ASN A 76 17.49 -2.68 -4.45
C ASN A 76 18.03 -3.30 -3.15
N GLN A 77 19.12 -2.75 -2.60
CA GLN A 77 19.70 -3.18 -1.32
C GLN A 77 18.74 -2.91 -0.15
N ASN A 78 18.20 -1.69 -0.04
CA ASN A 78 17.27 -1.37 1.03
C ASN A 78 15.96 -2.14 0.94
N PHE A 79 15.45 -2.37 -0.28
CA PHE A 79 14.29 -3.22 -0.49
C PHE A 79 14.56 -4.64 -0.01
N SER A 80 15.67 -5.25 -0.44
CA SER A 80 16.01 -6.64 -0.07
C SER A 80 16.19 -6.80 1.44
N GLN A 81 16.90 -5.85 2.07
CA GLN A 81 17.09 -5.84 3.53
C GLN A 81 15.74 -5.68 4.26
N HIS A 82 14.90 -4.73 3.82
CA HIS A 82 13.59 -4.52 4.41
C HIS A 82 12.67 -5.74 4.25
N PHE A 83 12.67 -6.35 3.06
CA PHE A 83 11.92 -7.56 2.75
C PHE A 83 12.31 -8.72 3.67
N GLN A 84 13.61 -8.96 3.84
CA GLN A 84 14.13 -9.97 4.77
C GLN A 84 13.76 -9.66 6.22
N GLN A 85 13.90 -8.40 6.66
CA GLN A 85 13.52 -7.97 8.00
C GLN A 85 12.02 -8.23 8.26
N TYR A 86 11.16 -7.95 7.28
CA TYR A 86 9.72 -8.19 7.40
C TYR A 86 9.35 -9.67 7.44
N ILE A 87 10.10 -10.54 6.75
CA ILE A 87 9.98 -11.99 6.92
C ILE A 87 10.37 -12.41 8.33
N GLN A 88 11.52 -11.94 8.84
CA GLN A 88 11.99 -12.26 10.19
C GLN A 88 11.01 -11.79 11.28
N GLN A 89 10.39 -10.62 11.08
CA GLN A 89 9.34 -10.07 11.95
C GLN A 89 7.98 -10.76 11.78
N LYS A 90 7.86 -11.79 10.91
CA LYS A 90 6.62 -12.50 10.57
C LYS A 90 5.50 -11.60 10.01
N LYS A 91 5.87 -10.42 9.47
CA LYS A 91 4.95 -9.51 8.78
C LYS A 91 4.71 -9.96 7.35
N TYR A 92 5.78 -10.37 6.66
CA TYR A 92 5.70 -10.99 5.35
C TYR A 92 5.57 -12.50 5.43
N TYR A 93 5.08 -13.08 4.35
CA TYR A 93 4.95 -14.52 4.16
C TYR A 93 6.29 -15.22 4.34
N GLN A 94 6.37 -16.10 5.33
CA GLN A 94 7.64 -16.68 5.78
C GLN A 94 8.31 -17.59 4.74
N ASN A 95 7.53 -18.21 3.85
CA ASN A 95 8.04 -19.14 2.84
C ASN A 95 8.41 -18.45 1.52
N PHE A 96 8.47 -17.11 1.44
CA PHE A 96 8.90 -16.42 0.22
C PHE A 96 10.24 -16.95 -0.34
N MET A 97 11.18 -17.28 0.54
CA MET A 97 12.53 -17.75 0.17
C MET A 97 12.57 -19.19 -0.35
N GLU A 98 11.46 -19.93 -0.29
CA GLU A 98 11.33 -21.23 -0.98
C GLU A 98 11.06 -21.05 -2.47
N TYR A 99 10.52 -19.90 -2.87
CA TYR A 99 10.11 -19.60 -4.25
C TYR A 99 11.02 -18.60 -4.96
N TYR A 100 11.73 -17.76 -4.21
CA TYR A 100 12.58 -16.70 -4.75
C TYR A 100 13.96 -16.76 -4.12
N SER A 101 15.00 -16.68 -4.97
CA SER A 101 16.36 -16.54 -4.49
C SER A 101 16.61 -15.12 -3.97
N PRO A 102 17.65 -14.90 -3.14
CA PRO A 102 18.06 -13.55 -2.75
C PRO A 102 18.34 -12.63 -3.94
N GLU A 103 18.82 -13.19 -5.06
CA GLU A 103 19.08 -12.47 -6.30
C GLU A 103 17.77 -12.01 -6.97
N ASP A 104 16.72 -12.84 -6.93
CA ASP A 104 15.40 -12.46 -7.46
C ASP A 104 14.79 -11.31 -6.66
N ILE A 105 14.94 -11.32 -5.33
CA ILE A 105 14.48 -10.22 -4.47
C ILE A 105 15.27 -8.93 -4.76
N GLN A 106 16.57 -9.02 -5.01
CA GLN A 106 17.36 -7.86 -5.45
C GLN A 106 16.91 -7.32 -6.81
N LYS A 107 16.63 -8.21 -7.78
CA LYS A 107 16.08 -7.83 -9.09
C LYS A 107 14.72 -7.13 -8.92
N ALA A 108 13.84 -7.69 -8.09
CA ALA A 108 12.55 -7.08 -7.78
C ALA A 108 12.70 -5.68 -7.16
N GLY A 109 13.65 -5.51 -6.24
CA GLY A 109 13.98 -4.20 -5.69
C GLY A 109 14.48 -3.21 -6.74
N SER A 110 15.29 -3.65 -7.72
CA SER A 110 15.75 -2.79 -8.81
C SER A 110 14.65 -2.41 -9.81
N TYR A 111 13.54 -3.15 -9.83
CA TYR A 111 12.40 -2.91 -10.71
C TYR A 111 11.41 -1.87 -10.15
N LEU A 112 11.55 -1.49 -8.88
CA LEU A 112 10.65 -0.53 -8.23
C LEU A 112 10.73 0.84 -8.89
N LYS A 113 9.57 1.41 -9.22
CA LYS A 113 9.42 2.70 -9.90
C LYS A 113 8.82 3.74 -8.96
N LYS A 114 9.67 4.63 -8.45
CA LYS A 114 9.28 5.72 -7.53
C LYS A 114 8.25 6.66 -8.16
N GLU A 115 8.32 6.85 -9.46
CA GLU A 115 7.44 7.71 -10.25
C GLU A 115 5.96 7.33 -10.13
N TYR A 116 5.65 6.05 -9.91
CA TYR A 116 4.28 5.57 -9.77
C TYR A 116 3.61 6.13 -8.50
N ASP A 117 4.36 6.33 -7.42
CA ASP A 117 3.82 6.91 -6.18
C ASP A 117 3.31 8.34 -6.36
N PHE A 118 3.89 9.10 -7.30
CA PHE A 118 3.51 10.49 -7.56
C PHE A 118 2.36 10.63 -8.56
N ALA A 119 1.85 9.50 -9.08
CA ALA A 119 0.63 9.44 -9.87
C ALA A 119 -0.63 9.25 -9.00
N TYR A 120 -0.47 8.84 -7.74
CA TYR A 120 -1.60 8.58 -6.86
C TYR A 120 -2.26 9.88 -6.36
N GLY A 121 -3.57 9.99 -6.60
CA GLY A 121 -4.40 11.02 -5.98
C GLY A 121 -4.52 10.82 -4.46
N TYR A 122 -4.93 11.88 -3.76
CA TYR A 122 -5.02 11.90 -2.29
C TYR A 122 -5.78 10.71 -1.69
N THR A 123 -6.97 10.40 -2.21
CA THR A 123 -7.79 9.29 -1.69
C THR A 123 -7.08 7.95 -1.81
N THR A 124 -6.40 7.70 -2.94
CA THR A 124 -5.62 6.47 -3.15
C THR A 124 -4.45 6.39 -2.17
N ALA A 125 -3.63 7.45 -2.09
CA ALA A 125 -2.48 7.49 -1.18
C ALA A 125 -2.92 7.35 0.30
N LEU A 126 -4.03 7.98 0.68
CA LEU A 126 -4.61 7.86 2.02
C LEU A 126 -5.08 6.44 2.33
N MET A 127 -5.75 5.78 1.39
CA MET A 127 -6.23 4.41 1.57
C MET A 127 -5.07 3.42 1.68
N ILE A 128 -4.05 3.57 0.84
CA ILE A 128 -2.81 2.78 0.93
C ILE A 128 -2.20 2.95 2.32
N LYS A 129 -1.95 4.20 2.74
CA LYS A 129 -1.38 4.51 4.06
C LYS A 129 -2.19 3.93 5.22
N LYS A 130 -3.51 4.09 5.19
CA LYS A 130 -4.38 3.83 6.34
C LYS A 130 -4.75 2.35 6.47
N ARG A 131 -4.87 1.62 5.36
CA ARG A 131 -5.47 0.28 5.36
C ARG A 131 -4.58 -0.81 4.79
N TYR A 132 -3.70 -0.50 3.85
CA TYR A 132 -3.04 -1.55 3.04
C TYR A 132 -1.57 -1.74 3.37
N LEU A 133 -0.85 -0.69 3.80
CA LEU A 133 0.53 -0.85 4.24
C LEU A 133 0.62 -1.61 5.58
N LEU A 134 1.59 -2.52 5.69
CA LEU A 134 1.91 -3.29 6.90
C LEU A 134 2.79 -2.48 7.85
N ASN A 135 2.19 -1.43 8.42
CA ASN A 135 2.82 -0.49 9.34
C ASN A 135 2.11 -0.52 10.71
N PRO A 136 2.27 -1.60 11.51
CA PRO A 136 1.60 -1.73 12.80
C PRO A 136 2.00 -0.58 13.74
N ASN A 137 1.09 -0.17 14.62
CA ASN A 137 1.28 0.95 15.55
C ASN A 137 1.64 2.29 14.88
N ASN A 138 1.28 2.48 13.61
CA ASN A 138 1.66 3.63 12.79
C ASN A 138 3.19 3.82 12.65
N ASP A 139 3.97 2.75 12.84
CA ASP A 139 5.40 2.74 12.51
C ASP A 139 5.55 2.55 11.00
N ILE A 140 5.60 3.67 10.27
CA ILE A 140 5.71 3.69 8.81
C ILE A 140 7.08 3.18 8.38
N GLN A 141 7.17 1.96 7.87
CA GLN A 141 8.40 1.41 7.28
C GLN A 141 8.17 0.90 5.86
N GLU A 142 7.08 0.19 5.62
CA GLU A 142 6.67 -0.26 4.29
C GLU A 142 6.09 0.91 3.51
N LEU A 143 6.43 0.96 2.22
CA LEU A 143 5.98 1.96 1.28
C LEU A 143 5.18 1.35 0.12
N PRO A 144 4.42 2.15 -0.64
CA PRO A 144 3.45 1.61 -1.61
C PRO A 144 4.05 0.72 -2.69
N GLN A 145 5.21 1.06 -3.25
CA GLN A 145 5.83 0.23 -4.29
C GLN A 145 6.33 -1.11 -3.74
N GLU A 146 6.83 -1.12 -2.50
CA GLU A 146 7.26 -2.36 -1.81
C GLU A 146 6.05 -3.26 -1.54
N MET A 147 4.93 -2.68 -1.10
CA MET A 147 3.66 -3.38 -0.93
C MET A 147 3.22 -4.03 -2.25
N TYR A 148 3.14 -3.27 -3.34
CA TYR A 148 2.70 -3.81 -4.63
C TYR A 148 3.63 -4.90 -5.15
N MET A 149 4.94 -4.71 -5.04
CA MET A 149 5.91 -5.72 -5.46
C MET A 149 5.81 -7.00 -4.62
N ALA A 150 5.70 -6.88 -3.29
CA ALA A 150 5.55 -8.05 -2.43
C ALA A 150 4.23 -8.81 -2.68
N ILE A 151 3.14 -8.10 -2.95
CA ILE A 151 1.86 -8.72 -3.39
C ILE A 151 2.06 -9.44 -4.72
N ALA A 152 2.71 -8.80 -5.69
CA ALA A 152 2.92 -9.37 -7.01
C ALA A 152 3.80 -10.64 -6.96
N LEU A 153 4.88 -10.62 -6.17
CA LEU A 153 5.70 -11.80 -5.90
C LEU A 153 4.86 -12.92 -5.27
N PHE A 154 3.96 -12.61 -4.34
CA PHE A 154 3.11 -13.64 -3.75
C PHE A 154 2.13 -14.24 -4.76
N LEU A 155 1.46 -13.39 -5.55
CA LEU A 155 0.46 -13.84 -6.53
C LEU A 155 1.08 -14.66 -7.66
N ALA A 156 2.37 -14.46 -7.98
CA ALA A 156 3.08 -15.21 -9.00
C ALA A 156 3.62 -16.57 -8.52
N ILE A 157 3.55 -16.90 -7.22
CA ILE A 157 4.05 -18.19 -6.68
C ILE A 157 3.58 -19.42 -7.48
N PRO A 158 2.30 -19.52 -7.92
CA PRO A 158 1.82 -20.68 -8.69
C PRO A 158 2.49 -20.87 -10.06
N GLU A 159 3.15 -19.85 -10.59
CA GLU A 159 3.84 -19.91 -11.88
C GLU A 159 5.11 -20.76 -11.82
N SER A 160 5.56 -21.24 -12.99
CA SER A 160 6.79 -22.02 -13.10
C SER A 160 8.01 -21.18 -12.71
N PRO A 161 9.07 -21.78 -12.14
CA PRO A 161 10.25 -21.02 -11.70
C PRO A 161 10.86 -20.12 -12.79
N GLU A 162 10.77 -20.53 -14.06
CA GLU A 162 11.35 -19.83 -15.20
C GLU A 162 10.61 -18.52 -15.53
N THR A 163 9.29 -18.47 -15.35
CA THR A 163 8.45 -17.32 -15.69
C THR A 163 7.96 -16.54 -14.48
N ARG A 164 8.06 -17.12 -13.28
CA ARG A 164 7.52 -16.57 -12.02
C ARG A 164 7.89 -15.10 -11.78
N LEU A 165 9.17 -14.76 -11.91
CA LEU A 165 9.63 -13.39 -11.64
C LEU A 165 9.12 -12.40 -12.69
N GLU A 166 9.09 -12.82 -13.96
CA GLU A 166 8.54 -12.00 -15.05
C GLU A 166 7.04 -11.74 -14.86
N THR A 167 6.27 -12.77 -14.48
CA THR A 167 4.85 -12.63 -14.14
C THR A 167 4.66 -11.70 -12.95
N ALA A 168 5.50 -11.78 -11.91
CA ALA A 168 5.46 -10.85 -10.79
C ALA A 168 5.68 -9.40 -11.25
N PHE A 169 6.60 -9.13 -12.18
CA PHE A 169 6.81 -7.78 -12.71
C PHE A 169 5.62 -7.28 -13.53
N ALA A 170 5.00 -8.14 -14.33
CA ALA A 170 3.78 -7.79 -15.07
C ALA A 170 2.62 -7.44 -14.13
N ILE A 171 2.42 -8.23 -13.07
CA ILE A 171 1.40 -7.95 -12.04
C ILE A 171 1.71 -6.63 -11.33
N TYR A 172 2.97 -6.42 -10.93
CA TYR A 172 3.41 -5.19 -10.28
C TYR A 172 3.13 -3.96 -11.15
N ASP A 173 3.56 -3.95 -12.41
CA ASP A 173 3.32 -2.80 -13.31
C ASP A 173 1.81 -2.57 -13.49
N ALA A 174 1.01 -3.62 -13.70
CA ALA A 174 -0.44 -3.48 -13.87
C ALA A 174 -1.12 -2.88 -12.63
N CYS A 175 -0.73 -3.30 -11.43
CA CYS A 175 -1.30 -2.82 -10.18
C CYS A 175 -0.78 -1.42 -9.80
N ALA A 176 0.53 -1.22 -9.85
CA ALA A 176 1.18 0.02 -9.45
C ALA A 176 0.86 1.19 -10.41
N THR A 177 0.61 0.92 -11.70
CA THR A 177 0.09 1.91 -12.67
C THR A 177 -1.43 2.04 -12.66
N GLN A 178 -2.13 1.37 -11.72
CA GLN A 178 -3.58 1.43 -11.54
C GLN A 178 -4.40 0.95 -12.76
N LYS A 179 -3.80 0.15 -13.65
CA LYS A 179 -4.52 -0.51 -14.76
C LYS A 179 -5.39 -1.65 -14.26
N ILE A 180 -4.97 -2.30 -13.18
CA ILE A 180 -5.72 -3.35 -12.48
C ILE A 180 -5.84 -2.97 -11.01
N SER A 181 -7.06 -3.02 -10.47
CA SER A 181 -7.30 -2.89 -9.03
C SER A 181 -7.48 -4.26 -8.42
N LEU A 182 -6.71 -4.55 -7.37
CA LEU A 182 -6.89 -5.74 -6.56
C LEU A 182 -7.99 -5.49 -5.50
N PRO A 183 -8.76 -6.51 -5.12
CA PRO A 183 -9.73 -6.39 -4.04
C PRO A 183 -9.02 -6.25 -2.69
N THR A 184 -9.74 -5.66 -1.72
CA THR A 184 -9.23 -5.33 -0.37
C THR A 184 -8.52 -6.51 0.32
N PRO A 185 -9.07 -7.74 0.36
CA PRO A 185 -8.39 -8.85 1.03
C PRO A 185 -7.05 -9.15 0.38
N THR A 186 -6.94 -9.14 -0.95
CA THR A 186 -5.68 -9.37 -1.64
C THR A 186 -4.65 -8.29 -1.29
N LEU A 187 -5.03 -7.01 -1.28
CA LEU A 187 -4.13 -5.90 -0.91
C LEU A 187 -3.64 -5.99 0.54
N MET A 188 -4.48 -6.48 1.45
CA MET A 188 -4.14 -6.60 2.87
C MET A 188 -3.34 -7.86 3.18
N ASN A 189 -3.69 -8.99 2.54
CA ASN A 189 -3.35 -10.31 3.04
C ASN A 189 -2.34 -11.07 2.18
N ALA A 190 -2.24 -10.78 0.87
CA ALA A 190 -1.45 -11.61 -0.06
C ALA A 190 -0.01 -11.82 0.43
N ARG A 191 0.70 -10.75 0.74
CA ARG A 191 2.10 -10.84 1.20
C ARG A 191 2.28 -11.25 2.67
N THR A 192 1.22 -11.58 3.40
CA THR A 192 1.27 -11.89 4.84
C THR A 192 1.22 -13.39 5.09
N ASN A 193 1.47 -13.80 6.35
CA ASN A 193 1.26 -15.19 6.77
C ASN A 193 -0.23 -15.59 6.86
N PHE A 194 -1.14 -14.61 6.85
CA PHE A 194 -2.58 -14.85 6.83
C PHE A 194 -3.12 -14.59 5.42
N HIS A 195 -2.85 -15.51 4.49
CA HIS A 195 -3.10 -15.32 3.05
C HIS A 195 -4.56 -15.65 2.61
N GLN A 196 -5.56 -15.12 3.33
CA GLN A 196 -6.96 -15.19 2.88
C GLN A 196 -7.23 -14.10 1.83
N LEU A 197 -7.31 -14.49 0.56
CA LEU A 197 -7.48 -13.56 -0.57
C LEU A 197 -8.94 -13.33 -0.97
N SER A 198 -9.85 -14.22 -0.56
CA SER A 198 -11.26 -14.18 -0.92
C SER A 198 -12.09 -13.45 0.13
N SER A 199 -12.94 -12.53 -0.33
CA SER A 199 -13.94 -11.86 0.50
C SER A 199 -15.36 -12.35 0.30
N CYS A 200 -15.71 -12.99 -0.81
CA CYS A 200 -17.10 -13.30 -1.14
C CYS A 200 -17.29 -14.82 -1.17
N PHE A 201 -18.29 -15.30 -0.43
CA PHE A 201 -18.58 -16.71 -0.26
C PHE A 201 -20.05 -16.95 -0.59
N LYS A 202 -20.36 -18.16 -1.06
CA LYS A 202 -21.75 -18.62 -1.23
C LYS A 202 -21.90 -19.90 -0.44
N LEU A 203 -22.89 -19.94 0.44
CA LEU A 203 -23.25 -21.12 1.20
C LEU A 203 -24.49 -21.76 0.60
N ASN A 204 -24.48 -23.09 0.53
CA ASN A 204 -25.67 -23.89 0.21
C ASN A 204 -26.12 -24.54 1.51
N VAL A 205 -27.39 -24.34 1.87
CA VAL A 205 -27.99 -24.87 3.09
C VAL A 205 -29.02 -25.91 2.68
N ASP A 206 -28.85 -27.14 3.17
CA ASP A 206 -29.81 -28.20 2.93
C ASP A 206 -30.97 -28.13 3.93
N ASP A 207 -32.09 -28.78 3.59
CA ASP A 207 -33.25 -28.91 4.46
C ASP A 207 -33.04 -29.98 5.55
N ASP A 208 -31.99 -29.79 6.34
CA ASP A 208 -31.63 -30.62 7.49
C ASP A 208 -31.09 -29.75 8.63
N LEU A 209 -31.47 -30.10 9.86
CA LEU A 209 -31.11 -29.32 11.06
C LEU A 209 -29.58 -29.21 11.23
N ARG A 210 -28.82 -30.27 10.92
CA ARG A 210 -27.36 -30.21 11.05
C ARG A 210 -26.76 -29.32 9.96
N SER A 211 -27.26 -29.39 8.73
CA SER A 211 -26.83 -28.49 7.65
C SER A 211 -27.07 -27.03 7.99
N ILE A 212 -28.24 -26.70 8.57
CA ILE A 212 -28.57 -25.34 9.02
C ILE A 212 -27.57 -24.84 10.08
N TYR A 213 -27.37 -25.58 11.16
CA TYR A 213 -26.48 -25.15 12.25
C TYR A 213 -25.01 -25.11 11.82
N HIS A 214 -24.57 -26.05 10.98
CA HIS A 214 -23.21 -26.03 10.43
C HIS A 214 -22.98 -24.81 9.53
N ASN A 215 -23.97 -24.41 8.73
CA ASN A 215 -23.87 -23.21 7.92
C ASN A 215 -23.85 -21.93 8.76
N ILE A 216 -24.57 -21.87 9.89
CA ILE A 216 -24.45 -20.75 10.84
C ILE A 216 -23.03 -20.64 11.41
N GLU A 217 -22.42 -21.77 11.77
CA GLU A 217 -21.01 -21.81 12.19
C GLU A 217 -20.07 -21.32 11.08
N ASN A 218 -20.25 -21.81 9.85
CA ASN A 218 -19.46 -21.37 8.69
C ASN A 218 -19.61 -19.88 8.44
N MET A 219 -20.82 -19.32 8.54
CA MET A 219 -21.07 -17.88 8.43
C MET A 219 -20.28 -17.09 9.48
N ALA A 220 -20.27 -17.56 10.73
CA ALA A 220 -19.52 -16.92 11.81
C ALA A 220 -18.00 -16.96 11.55
N GLN A 221 -17.46 -18.11 11.10
CA GLN A 221 -16.04 -18.25 10.79
C GLN A 221 -15.60 -17.39 9.59
N ILE A 222 -16.42 -17.33 8.54
CA ILE A 222 -16.15 -16.49 7.36
C ILE A 222 -16.19 -15.00 7.75
N SER A 223 -17.22 -14.59 8.50
CA SER A 223 -17.42 -13.19 8.92
C SER A 223 -16.34 -12.71 9.88
N LYS A 224 -15.76 -13.60 10.70
CA LYS A 224 -14.66 -13.30 11.64
C LYS A 224 -13.48 -12.59 10.97
N PHE A 225 -13.23 -12.88 9.69
CA PHE A 225 -12.12 -12.31 8.91
C PHE A 225 -12.60 -11.35 7.82
N GLY A 226 -13.83 -10.85 7.93
CA GLY A 226 -14.40 -9.87 7.01
C GLY A 226 -14.87 -10.46 5.67
N GLY A 227 -15.09 -11.78 5.60
CA GLY A 227 -15.77 -12.39 4.46
C GLY A 227 -17.26 -12.06 4.47
N GLY A 228 -17.79 -11.66 3.31
CA GLY A 228 -19.21 -11.56 3.03
C GLY A 228 -19.77 -12.90 2.55
N ILE A 229 -20.96 -13.24 3.03
CA ILE A 229 -21.75 -14.41 2.67
C ILE A 229 -23.00 -13.96 1.91
#